data_AF-A0A242CXT5-F1
#
_entry.id   AF-A0A242CXT5-F1
#
_cell.length_a   1.000
_cell.length_b   1.000
_cell.length_c   1.000
_cell.angle_alpha   90.00
_cell.angle_beta   90.00
_cell.angle_gamma   90.00
#
_symmetry.space_group_name_H-M   'P 1'
#
loop_
_entity.id
_entity.type
_entity.pdbx_description
1 polymer ?
#
loop_
_entity_poly.entity_id
_entity_poly.type
_entity_poly.pdbx_seq_one_letter_code
_entity_poly.pdbx_strand_id
1 'polypeptide(L)'
;MTVTAMLSYGDSKKGKLTYSMSKRGQPGYEDCSSFIYRAMMAAGFLPANSGLGNTETLFKLKGSVLKEISKEQITKGCLFIAGWEGASAGSAGHTGYFETNWTGSLDTMRICHCSYSFGSRNVVSTKAKGYMGDYSGLPVRYFKIIAAASPGDVSGNDHAQMVQLTVDRMWGPAVTLRLQEYCGMSARDGVISHQYREKCNQYIYSANFDLTLIGSQLIKEMQRRLKAKNFYSGELDGLCGTETIKALQRAFKTTVDGIISSKSELVAAMQIALNNNKLPF
;
A
#
# COMPACT_ATOMS: atom_id res chain seq x y z
N MET A 1 -8.67 16.11 -10.28
CA MET A 1 -8.83 14.64 -10.38
C MET A 1 -10.10 14.32 -11.09
N THR A 2 -10.14 13.24 -11.87
CA THR A 2 -11.40 12.80 -12.46
C THR A 2 -11.42 11.28 -12.60
N VAL A 3 -12.62 10.71 -12.50
CA VAL A 3 -12.84 9.33 -12.93
C VAL A 3 -12.40 9.14 -14.39
N THR A 4 -12.59 10.15 -15.24
CA THR A 4 -12.12 10.14 -16.63
C THR A 4 -10.62 9.85 -16.75
N ALA A 5 -9.77 10.49 -15.95
CA ALA A 5 -8.32 10.24 -15.99
C ALA A 5 -7.96 8.80 -15.57
N MET A 6 -8.70 8.22 -14.61
CA MET A 6 -8.54 6.82 -14.22
C MET A 6 -8.88 5.87 -15.37
N LEU A 7 -9.98 6.15 -16.08
CA LEU A 7 -10.40 5.36 -17.24
C LEU A 7 -9.40 5.49 -18.40
N SER A 8 -8.95 6.71 -18.69
CA SER A 8 -7.93 6.98 -19.72
C SER A 8 -6.62 6.26 -19.43
N TYR A 9 -6.23 6.15 -18.16
CA TYR A 9 -5.09 5.32 -17.77
C TYR A 9 -5.32 3.87 -18.22
N GLY A 10 -6.43 3.25 -17.84
CA GLY A 10 -6.71 1.87 -18.22
C GLY A 10 -6.80 1.67 -19.73
N ASP A 11 -7.46 2.57 -20.46
CA ASP A 11 -7.52 2.53 -21.92
C ASP A 11 -6.12 2.61 -22.56
N SER A 12 -5.22 3.42 -22.00
CA SER A 12 -3.83 3.52 -22.48
C SER A 12 -3.04 2.21 -22.30
N LYS A 13 -3.43 1.36 -21.34
CA LYS A 13 -2.76 0.11 -20.97
C LYS A 13 -3.39 -1.14 -21.58
N LYS A 14 -4.61 -1.06 -22.10
CA LYS A 14 -5.31 -2.19 -22.73
C LYS A 14 -4.44 -2.86 -23.78
N GLY A 15 -4.23 -4.17 -23.62
CA GLY A 15 -3.42 -4.97 -24.54
C GLY A 15 -1.92 -4.64 -24.59
N LYS A 16 -1.41 -3.78 -23.69
CA LYS A 16 0.00 -3.33 -23.68
C LYS A 16 0.77 -3.73 -22.42
N LEU A 17 0.08 -4.22 -21.39
CA LEU A 17 0.70 -4.65 -20.13
C LEU A 17 0.67 -6.16 -19.98
N THR A 18 1.77 -6.68 -19.43
CA THR A 18 1.91 -8.07 -19.00
C THR A 18 1.59 -8.19 -17.51
N TYR A 19 0.82 -9.21 -17.13
CA TYR A 19 0.49 -9.47 -15.73
C TYR A 19 1.74 -9.93 -14.98
N SER A 20 2.09 -9.29 -13.87
CA SER A 20 3.13 -9.81 -12.98
C SER A 20 3.04 -9.27 -11.56
N MET A 21 2.99 -10.19 -10.60
CA MET A 21 3.10 -9.88 -9.16
C MET A 21 4.56 -9.74 -8.69
N SER A 22 5.54 -10.28 -9.42
CA SER A 22 6.96 -10.21 -9.05
C SER A 22 7.70 -9.03 -9.67
N LYS A 23 7.23 -8.55 -10.83
CA LYS A 23 7.80 -7.37 -11.54
C LYS A 23 6.98 -6.10 -11.30
N ARG A 24 6.23 -6.05 -10.18
CA ARG A 24 5.42 -4.87 -9.80
C ARG A 24 6.30 -3.63 -9.80
N GLY A 25 5.91 -2.61 -10.56
CA GLY A 25 6.67 -1.37 -10.65
C GLY A 25 7.52 -1.23 -11.92
N GLN A 26 7.87 -2.34 -12.58
CA GLN A 26 8.68 -2.33 -13.79
C GLN A 26 7.87 -1.87 -15.02
N PRO A 27 8.51 -1.20 -16.00
CA PRO A 27 7.84 -0.82 -17.25
C PRO A 27 7.22 -2.03 -17.95
N GLY A 28 5.93 -1.93 -18.30
CA GLY A 28 5.20 -2.99 -18.98
C GLY A 28 4.59 -4.07 -18.09
N TYR A 29 4.79 -4.00 -16.77
CA TYR A 29 4.31 -5.03 -15.83
C TYR A 29 3.43 -4.47 -14.71
N GLU A 30 2.23 -5.03 -14.57
CA GLU A 30 1.30 -4.73 -13.49
C GLU A 30 0.49 -5.97 -13.13
N ASP A 31 0.11 -6.13 -11.87
CA ASP A 31 -0.97 -7.03 -11.44
C ASP A 31 -2.28 -6.26 -11.19
N CYS A 32 -3.34 -6.99 -10.84
CA CYS A 32 -4.69 -6.45 -10.60
C CYS A 32 -4.68 -5.24 -9.64
N SER A 33 -4.00 -5.37 -8.51
CA SER A 33 -3.93 -4.33 -7.48
C SER A 33 -3.07 -3.14 -7.90
N SER A 34 -1.87 -3.39 -8.43
CA SER A 34 -0.95 -2.34 -8.85
C SER A 34 -1.53 -1.51 -10.01
N PHE A 35 -2.32 -2.13 -10.89
CA PHE A 35 -3.08 -1.45 -11.93
C PHE A 35 -4.07 -0.44 -11.36
N ILE A 36 -4.84 -0.82 -10.35
CA ILE A 36 -5.79 0.08 -9.69
C ILE A 36 -5.08 1.20 -8.93
N TYR A 37 -4.00 0.91 -8.21
CA TYR A 37 -3.18 1.95 -7.58
C TYR A 37 -2.66 2.96 -8.60
N ARG A 38 -2.07 2.51 -9.72
CA ARG A 38 -1.56 3.41 -10.76
C ARG A 38 -2.68 4.18 -11.47
N ALA A 39 -3.84 3.58 -11.69
CA ALA A 39 -4.98 4.27 -12.26
C ALA A 39 -5.50 5.38 -11.31
N MET A 40 -5.58 5.11 -10.02
CA MET A 40 -5.94 6.12 -9.01
C MET A 40 -4.88 7.23 -8.88
N MET A 41 -3.59 6.90 -8.96
CA MET A 41 -2.49 7.86 -8.96
C MET A 41 -2.52 8.75 -10.22
N ALA A 42 -2.72 8.16 -11.41
CA ALA A 42 -2.84 8.89 -12.66
C ALA A 42 -4.07 9.83 -12.66
N ALA A 43 -5.13 9.45 -11.94
CA ALA A 43 -6.30 10.28 -11.74
C ALA A 43 -6.15 11.34 -10.63
N GLY A 44 -5.08 11.26 -9.83
CA GLY A 44 -4.82 12.11 -8.67
C GLY A 44 -5.64 11.78 -7.42
N PHE A 45 -6.35 10.64 -7.41
CA PHE A 45 -7.06 10.17 -6.21
C PHE A 45 -6.12 9.64 -5.13
N LEU A 46 -4.89 9.32 -5.54
CA LEU A 46 -3.76 9.02 -4.68
C LEU A 46 -2.58 9.91 -5.09
N PRO A 47 -1.69 10.31 -4.17
CA PRO A 47 -0.44 10.97 -4.50
C PRO A 47 0.35 10.19 -5.57
N ALA A 48 1.00 10.88 -6.50
CA ALA A 48 1.71 10.25 -7.63
C ALA A 48 2.91 9.38 -7.22
N ASN A 49 3.36 9.47 -5.96
CA ASN A 49 4.41 8.67 -5.35
C ASN A 49 3.87 7.59 -4.39
N SER A 50 2.56 7.33 -4.38
CA SER A 50 1.95 6.28 -3.57
C SER A 50 2.56 4.91 -3.88
N GLY A 51 2.81 4.11 -2.84
CA GLY A 51 3.25 2.73 -3.01
C GLY A 51 2.24 1.88 -3.79
N LEU A 52 2.75 0.94 -4.59
CA LEU A 52 1.92 -0.02 -5.31
C LEU A 52 1.46 -1.11 -4.33
N GLY A 53 0.41 -0.82 -3.57
CA GLY A 53 -0.20 -1.73 -2.60
C GLY A 53 -0.92 -2.91 -3.26
N ASN A 54 -1.38 -3.87 -2.47
CA ASN A 54 -2.06 -5.08 -2.93
C ASN A 54 -3.59 -5.03 -2.66
N THR A 55 -4.29 -6.12 -2.91
CA THR A 55 -5.74 -6.22 -2.67
C THR A 55 -6.11 -5.98 -1.20
N GLU A 56 -5.27 -6.40 -0.25
CA GLU A 56 -5.45 -6.11 1.18
C GLU A 56 -5.32 -4.62 1.48
N THR A 57 -4.31 -3.96 0.92
CA THR A 57 -4.16 -2.52 1.17
C THR A 57 -5.25 -1.71 0.48
N LEU A 58 -5.86 -2.20 -0.60
CA LEU A 58 -7.06 -1.58 -1.19
C LEU A 58 -8.26 -1.66 -0.24
N PHE A 59 -8.51 -2.80 0.41
CA PHE A 59 -9.56 -2.88 1.44
C PHE A 59 -9.33 -1.87 2.57
N LYS A 60 -8.07 -1.62 2.95
CA LYS A 60 -7.70 -0.63 3.97
C LYS A 60 -7.92 0.83 3.56
N LEU A 61 -8.18 1.11 2.27
CA LEU A 61 -8.59 2.45 1.82
C LEU A 61 -10.07 2.75 2.11
N LYS A 62 -10.85 1.75 2.58
CA LYS A 62 -12.23 1.92 3.03
C LYS A 62 -12.30 2.94 4.18
N GLY A 63 -13.17 3.92 4.04
CA GLY A 63 -13.37 5.01 5.01
C GLY A 63 -12.48 6.24 4.79
N SER A 64 -11.48 6.18 3.90
CA SER A 64 -10.60 7.32 3.57
C SER A 64 -10.70 7.71 2.10
N VAL A 65 -10.18 6.87 1.20
CA VAL A 65 -10.23 7.09 -0.25
C VAL A 65 -11.43 6.38 -0.87
N LEU A 66 -11.86 5.27 -0.26
CA LEU A 66 -12.94 4.42 -0.76
C LEU A 66 -14.11 4.44 0.22
N LYS A 67 -15.32 4.58 -0.32
CA LYS A 67 -16.57 4.31 0.39
C LYS A 67 -17.17 3.05 -0.16
N GLU A 68 -17.43 2.08 0.71
CA GLU A 68 -18.16 0.88 0.31
C GLU A 68 -19.61 1.23 -0.04
N ILE A 69 -20.12 0.58 -1.08
CA ILE A 69 -21.44 0.84 -1.66
C ILE A 69 -22.14 -0.48 -2.00
N SER A 70 -23.47 -0.44 -2.11
CA SER A 70 -24.23 -1.55 -2.68
C SER A 70 -24.09 -1.60 -4.21
N LYS A 71 -24.48 -2.72 -4.82
CA LYS A 71 -24.40 -2.90 -6.28
C LYS A 71 -25.25 -1.87 -7.05
N GLU A 72 -26.39 -1.48 -6.50
CA GLU A 72 -27.31 -0.50 -7.08
C GLU A 72 -26.71 0.90 -7.15
N GLN A 73 -25.71 1.17 -6.31
CA GLN A 73 -25.00 2.45 -6.25
C GLN A 73 -23.79 2.50 -7.19
N ILE A 74 -23.49 1.41 -7.91
CA ILE A 74 -22.35 1.35 -8.82
C ILE A 74 -22.56 2.36 -9.96
N THR A 75 -21.61 3.28 -10.08
CA THR A 75 -21.43 4.13 -11.25
C THR A 75 -20.12 3.78 -11.95
N LYS A 76 -19.99 4.18 -13.22
CA LYS A 76 -18.73 4.09 -13.96
C LYS A 76 -17.57 4.64 -13.12
N GLY A 77 -16.48 3.89 -13.03
CA GLY A 77 -15.30 4.20 -12.22
C GLY A 77 -15.35 3.74 -10.77
N CYS A 78 -16.46 3.16 -10.29
CA CYS A 78 -16.44 2.45 -9.02
C CYS A 78 -15.50 1.24 -9.12
N LEU A 79 -14.90 0.87 -7.99
CA LEU A 79 -14.00 -0.28 -7.89
C LEU A 79 -14.78 -1.51 -7.41
N PHE A 80 -14.33 -2.69 -7.83
CA PHE A 80 -14.64 -3.92 -7.11
C PHE A 80 -13.36 -4.45 -6.45
N ILE A 81 -13.51 -5.08 -5.29
CA ILE A 81 -12.45 -5.82 -4.63
C ILE A 81 -13.03 -7.19 -4.27
N ALA A 82 -12.41 -8.24 -4.78
CA ALA A 82 -12.77 -9.63 -4.52
C ALA A 82 -11.74 -10.29 -3.61
N GLY A 83 -12.23 -11.01 -2.61
CA GLY A 83 -11.41 -11.67 -1.59
C GLY A 83 -11.84 -11.32 -0.17
N TRP A 84 -11.23 -12.00 0.80
CA TRP A 84 -11.48 -11.84 2.23
C TRP A 84 -10.53 -10.81 2.82
N GLU A 85 -11.05 -9.81 3.56
CA GLU A 85 -10.19 -8.89 4.32
C GLU A 85 -9.28 -9.69 5.28
N GLY A 86 -7.98 -9.43 5.23
CA GLY A 86 -6.94 -10.15 5.99
C GLY A 86 -6.39 -11.41 5.30
N ALA A 87 -6.92 -11.82 4.14
CA ALA A 87 -6.51 -13.05 3.45
C ALA A 87 -6.47 -12.96 1.90
N SER A 88 -6.48 -11.75 1.34
CA SER A 88 -6.44 -11.44 -0.10
C SER A 88 -5.06 -11.02 -0.62
N ALA A 89 -3.98 -11.31 0.13
CA ALA A 89 -2.63 -11.05 -0.32
C ALA A 89 -2.19 -12.01 -1.44
N GLY A 90 -1.21 -11.62 -2.24
CA GLY A 90 -0.72 -12.44 -3.36
C GLY A 90 -1.82 -12.72 -4.39
N SER A 91 -2.02 -13.99 -4.75
CA SER A 91 -3.03 -14.44 -5.71
C SER A 91 -4.43 -14.66 -5.12
N ALA A 92 -4.64 -14.38 -3.83
CA ALA A 92 -5.87 -14.71 -3.11
C ALA A 92 -6.99 -13.67 -3.26
N GLY A 93 -6.79 -12.65 -4.08
CA GLY A 93 -7.80 -11.63 -4.36
C GLY A 93 -7.71 -11.09 -5.77
N HIS A 94 -8.71 -10.29 -6.15
CA HIS A 94 -8.78 -9.66 -7.46
C HIS A 94 -9.46 -8.30 -7.38
N THR A 95 -9.16 -7.41 -8.33
CA THR A 95 -9.74 -6.06 -8.34
C THR A 95 -9.72 -5.46 -9.75
N GLY A 96 -10.54 -4.44 -9.93
CA GLY A 96 -10.76 -3.71 -11.17
C GLY A 96 -11.74 -2.56 -10.95
N TYR A 97 -12.14 -1.89 -12.02
CA TYR A 97 -13.15 -0.85 -11.99
C TYR A 97 -14.27 -1.09 -13.01
N PHE A 98 -15.46 -0.56 -12.73
CA PHE A 98 -16.61 -0.64 -13.63
C PHE A 98 -16.51 0.37 -14.78
N GLU A 99 -16.76 -0.08 -16.00
CA GLU A 99 -16.84 0.76 -17.21
C GLU A 99 -18.26 1.26 -17.48
N THR A 100 -19.26 0.72 -16.78
CA THR A 100 -20.68 1.05 -16.92
C THR A 100 -21.29 1.46 -15.59
N ASN A 101 -22.39 2.21 -15.63
CA ASN A 101 -23.26 2.37 -14.47
C ASN A 101 -24.01 1.06 -14.17
N TRP A 102 -24.62 0.96 -13.00
CA TRP A 102 -25.54 -0.12 -12.67
C TRP A 102 -26.64 -0.23 -13.71
N THR A 103 -26.82 -1.43 -14.27
CA THR A 103 -27.80 -1.71 -15.33
C THR A 103 -28.92 -2.65 -14.86
N GLY A 104 -29.05 -2.89 -13.55
CA GLY A 104 -29.98 -3.88 -12.99
C GLY A 104 -29.39 -5.29 -12.84
N SER A 105 -28.25 -5.61 -13.46
CA SER A 105 -27.57 -6.90 -13.32
C SER A 105 -26.07 -6.80 -13.59
N LEU A 106 -25.27 -7.57 -12.84
CA LEU A 106 -23.83 -7.72 -13.09
C LEU A 106 -23.53 -8.44 -14.41
N ASP A 107 -24.46 -9.25 -14.93
CA ASP A 107 -24.32 -9.98 -16.19
C ASP A 107 -24.20 -9.05 -17.41
N THR A 108 -24.77 -7.85 -17.31
CA THR A 108 -24.81 -6.85 -18.38
C THR A 108 -23.83 -5.70 -18.18
N MET A 109 -23.11 -5.68 -17.05
CA MET A 109 -22.12 -4.66 -16.74
C MET A 109 -20.74 -5.04 -17.28
N ARG A 110 -19.92 -4.02 -17.53
CA ARG A 110 -18.52 -4.20 -17.97
C ARG A 110 -17.54 -3.69 -16.92
N ILE A 111 -16.41 -4.38 -16.84
CA ILE A 111 -15.28 -4.01 -15.97
C ILE A 111 -14.01 -3.92 -16.79
N CYS A 112 -13.07 -3.10 -16.33
CA CYS A 112 -11.68 -3.12 -16.75
C CYS A 112 -10.82 -3.61 -15.59
N HIS A 113 -9.94 -4.57 -15.85
CA HIS A 113 -9.08 -5.16 -14.83
C HIS A 113 -7.78 -5.70 -15.45
N CYS A 114 -6.76 -5.89 -14.61
CA CYS A 114 -5.52 -6.58 -15.00
C CYS A 114 -5.57 -8.04 -14.52
N SER A 115 -5.54 -9.02 -15.43
CA SER A 115 -5.59 -10.46 -15.09
C SER A 115 -4.63 -11.28 -15.96
N TYR A 116 -4.02 -12.31 -15.36
CA TYR A 116 -3.10 -13.24 -16.03
C TYR A 116 -3.78 -14.10 -17.11
N SER A 117 -5.12 -14.22 -17.09
CA SER A 117 -5.89 -15.13 -17.96
C SER A 117 -5.94 -14.73 -19.44
N PHE A 118 -5.28 -13.63 -19.84
CA PHE A 118 -5.39 -13.05 -21.18
C PHE A 118 -4.06 -13.00 -21.95
N GLY A 119 -3.16 -13.96 -21.70
CA GLY A 119 -1.89 -14.06 -22.41
C GLY A 119 -1.04 -12.80 -22.22
N SER A 120 -0.62 -12.16 -23.32
CA SER A 120 0.17 -10.91 -23.30
C SER A 120 -0.67 -9.62 -23.24
N ARG A 121 -1.99 -9.72 -23.12
CA ARG A 121 -2.93 -8.59 -23.13
C ARG A 121 -3.66 -8.53 -21.79
N ASN A 122 -2.97 -8.24 -20.70
CA ASN A 122 -3.52 -8.53 -19.37
C ASN A 122 -4.43 -7.45 -18.80
N VAL A 123 -4.37 -6.20 -19.28
CA VAL A 123 -5.42 -5.20 -19.02
C VAL A 123 -6.50 -5.33 -20.09
N VAL A 124 -7.70 -5.71 -19.66
CA VAL A 124 -8.82 -6.05 -20.55
C VAL A 124 -10.15 -5.53 -20.04
N SER A 125 -11.10 -5.43 -20.96
CA SER A 125 -12.51 -5.19 -20.63
C SER A 125 -13.34 -6.47 -20.78
N THR A 126 -13.99 -6.90 -19.71
CA THR A 126 -14.82 -8.12 -19.68
C THR A 126 -16.23 -7.81 -19.16
N LYS A 127 -17.11 -8.81 -19.16
CA LYS A 127 -18.32 -8.79 -18.33
C LYS A 127 -17.91 -8.73 -16.85
N ALA A 128 -18.74 -8.13 -16.00
CA ALA A 128 -18.45 -8.08 -14.57
C ALA A 128 -18.58 -9.47 -13.92
N LYS A 129 -19.78 -10.06 -13.98
CA LYS A 129 -20.03 -11.39 -13.41
C LYS A 129 -19.16 -12.45 -14.08
N GLY A 130 -18.54 -13.30 -13.26
CA GLY A 130 -17.64 -14.37 -13.65
C GLY A 130 -16.18 -13.95 -13.82
N TYR A 131 -15.87 -12.65 -13.84
CA TYR A 131 -14.52 -12.13 -14.07
C TYR A 131 -14.00 -11.25 -12.93
N MET A 132 -14.84 -10.91 -11.94
CA MET A 132 -14.40 -10.17 -10.76
C MET A 132 -13.68 -11.06 -9.74
N GLY A 133 -13.70 -12.39 -9.92
CA GLY A 133 -13.23 -13.38 -8.95
C GLY A 133 -14.37 -14.20 -8.33
N ASP A 134 -15.61 -13.79 -8.58
CA ASP A 134 -16.84 -14.47 -8.19
C ASP A 134 -16.99 -15.86 -8.82
N TYR A 135 -16.47 -16.09 -10.03
CA TYR A 135 -16.40 -17.44 -10.61
C TYR A 135 -15.59 -18.42 -9.75
N SER A 136 -14.56 -17.91 -9.06
CA SER A 136 -13.73 -18.69 -8.14
C SER A 136 -14.30 -18.74 -6.72
N GLY A 137 -15.54 -18.28 -6.52
CA GLY A 137 -16.21 -18.26 -5.22
C GLY A 137 -15.74 -17.17 -4.27
N LEU A 138 -14.93 -16.20 -4.73
CA LEU A 138 -14.49 -15.10 -3.87
C LEU A 138 -15.65 -14.13 -3.60
N PRO A 139 -15.81 -13.64 -2.36
CA PRO A 139 -16.75 -12.57 -2.08
C PRO A 139 -16.32 -11.29 -2.80
N VAL A 140 -17.26 -10.58 -3.43
CA VAL A 140 -16.99 -9.35 -4.18
C VAL A 140 -17.68 -8.17 -3.50
N ARG A 141 -16.91 -7.11 -3.26
CA ARG A 141 -17.36 -5.88 -2.60
C ARG A 141 -17.12 -4.68 -3.50
N TYR A 142 -17.96 -3.66 -3.39
CA TYR A 142 -17.99 -2.54 -4.33
C TYR A 142 -17.69 -1.23 -3.62
N PHE A 143 -16.91 -0.36 -4.27
CA PHE A 143 -16.40 0.85 -3.65
C PHE A 143 -16.50 2.04 -4.61
N LYS A 144 -16.98 3.17 -4.09
CA LYS A 144 -16.88 4.48 -4.74
C LYS A 144 -15.64 5.21 -4.24
N ILE A 145 -14.88 5.81 -5.14
CA ILE A 145 -13.78 6.69 -4.76
C ILE A 145 -14.37 8.01 -4.24
N ILE A 146 -13.97 8.42 -3.04
CA ILE A 146 -14.47 9.62 -2.34
C ILE A 146 -13.39 10.68 -2.10
N ALA A 147 -12.13 10.40 -2.43
CA ALA A 147 -11.04 11.36 -2.23
C ALA A 147 -11.11 12.55 -3.22
N ALA A 148 -11.10 13.76 -2.66
CA ALA A 148 -10.87 15.02 -3.37
C ALA A 148 -9.46 15.59 -3.05
N ALA A 149 -8.46 15.24 -3.86
CA ALA A 149 -7.39 16.11 -4.37
C ALA A 149 -7.69 17.61 -4.47
N SER A 150 -7.40 18.42 -3.46
CA SER A 150 -7.10 19.83 -3.71
C SER A 150 -5.58 20.03 -3.70
N PRO A 151 -4.97 20.49 -4.82
CA PRO A 151 -3.62 21.01 -4.83
C PRO A 151 -3.64 22.51 -4.49
N GLY A 152 -2.90 22.89 -3.45
CA GLY A 152 -2.43 24.26 -3.22
C GLY A 152 -3.48 25.26 -2.73
N ASP A 153 -3.47 25.53 -1.42
CA ASP A 153 -3.41 26.92 -0.98
C ASP A 153 -2.53 26.99 0.28
N VAL A 154 -1.56 27.90 0.27
CA VAL A 154 -0.55 28.07 1.30
C VAL A 154 -0.91 29.34 2.04
N SER A 155 -1.67 29.23 3.13
CA SER A 155 -1.72 30.25 4.18
C SER A 155 -2.47 29.70 5.40
N GLY A 156 -1.81 29.70 6.56
CA GLY A 156 -2.44 29.43 7.85
C GLY A 156 -1.65 28.44 8.70
N ASN A 157 -0.94 28.97 9.70
CA ASN A 157 -0.13 28.23 10.65
C ASN A 157 -0.90 27.17 11.46
N ASP A 158 -0.13 26.13 11.80
CA ASP A 158 -0.16 25.31 13.02
C ASP A 158 -1.09 24.08 13.12
N HIS A 159 -0.39 22.94 13.05
CA HIS A 159 -0.72 21.58 13.49
C HIS A 159 -1.66 20.74 12.61
N ALA A 160 -1.11 20.29 11.46
CA ALA A 160 -1.63 19.14 10.73
C ALA A 160 -1.81 17.95 11.69
N GLN A 161 -3.06 17.55 11.92
CA GLN A 161 -3.40 16.44 12.81
C GLN A 161 -2.79 15.16 12.22
N MET A 162 -1.79 14.61 12.92
CA MET A 162 -1.05 13.42 12.49
C MET A 162 -2.00 12.21 12.46
N VAL A 163 -1.88 11.38 11.42
CA VAL A 163 -2.66 10.14 11.32
C VAL A 163 -2.38 9.28 12.55
N GLN A 164 -3.43 9.01 13.34
CA GLN A 164 -3.36 8.12 14.49
C GLN A 164 -3.24 6.67 14.03
N LEU A 165 -2.18 6.00 14.46
CA LEU A 165 -1.93 4.59 14.23
C LEU A 165 -2.75 3.75 15.20
N THR A 166 -3.39 2.70 14.71
CA THR A 166 -3.86 1.60 15.55
C THR A 166 -2.65 0.90 16.16
N VAL A 167 -2.69 0.62 17.47
CA VAL A 167 -1.63 -0.14 18.17
C VAL A 167 -1.85 -1.64 17.95
N ASP A 168 -1.66 -2.09 16.71
CA ASP A 168 -1.86 -3.49 16.29
C ASP A 168 -0.60 -4.35 16.43
N ARG A 169 0.53 -3.74 16.80
CA ARG A 169 1.85 -4.39 17.00
C ARG A 169 2.49 -4.91 15.71
N MET A 170 2.00 -4.49 14.54
CA MET A 170 2.46 -4.94 13.23
C MET A 170 3.15 -3.80 12.47
N TRP A 171 4.37 -4.04 11.96
CA TRP A 171 5.11 -3.00 11.22
C TRP A 171 4.64 -2.95 9.76
N GLY A 172 3.41 -2.48 9.59
CA GLY A 172 2.76 -2.30 8.30
C GLY A 172 3.06 -0.95 7.65
N PRO A 173 2.49 -0.71 6.45
CA PRO A 173 2.70 0.53 5.71
C PRO A 173 2.31 1.79 6.45
N ALA A 174 1.30 1.76 7.33
CA ALA A 174 0.91 2.92 8.12
C ALA A 174 2.01 3.36 9.12
N VAL A 175 2.65 2.39 9.78
CA VAL A 175 3.78 2.66 10.68
C VAL A 175 4.94 3.27 9.89
N THR A 176 5.27 2.69 8.74
CA THR A 176 6.34 3.19 7.85
C THR A 176 6.03 4.58 7.29
N LEU A 177 4.80 4.83 6.87
CA LEU A 177 4.37 6.14 6.39
C LEU A 177 4.54 7.20 7.49
N ARG A 178 4.10 6.87 8.71
CA ARG A 178 4.21 7.76 9.85
C ARG A 178 5.68 7.99 10.27
N LEU A 179 6.53 6.98 10.14
CA LEU A 179 7.99 7.12 10.30
C LEU A 179 8.59 8.06 9.23
N GLN A 180 8.20 7.93 7.97
CA GLN A 180 8.65 8.80 6.87
C GLN A 180 8.21 10.26 7.09
N GLU A 181 6.97 10.47 7.56
CA GLU A 181 6.48 11.79 7.99
C GLU A 181 7.29 12.35 9.14
N TYR A 182 7.50 11.56 10.20
CA TYR A 182 8.28 11.95 11.37
C TYR A 182 9.72 12.32 11.01
N CYS A 183 10.30 11.57 10.07
CA CYS A 183 11.65 11.80 9.58
C CYS A 183 11.75 12.96 8.58
N GLY A 184 10.63 13.61 8.22
CA GLY A 184 10.62 14.73 7.28
C GLY A 184 10.91 14.33 5.84
N MET A 185 10.70 13.05 5.48
CA MET A 185 11.01 12.56 4.14
C MET A 185 10.02 13.13 3.12
N SER A 186 10.54 13.49 1.93
CA SER A 186 9.72 13.89 0.78
C SER A 186 9.00 12.70 0.14
N ALA A 187 9.62 11.51 0.18
CA ALA A 187 9.00 10.26 -0.22
C ALA A 187 8.29 9.61 1.00
N ARG A 188 6.97 9.42 0.87
CA ARG A 188 6.08 8.90 1.91
C ARG A 188 5.20 7.81 1.30
N ASP A 189 5.84 6.72 0.90
CA ASP A 189 5.23 5.62 0.16
C ASP A 189 4.77 4.47 1.08
N GLY A 190 5.09 4.53 2.37
CA GLY A 190 4.80 3.48 3.34
C GLY A 190 5.62 2.21 3.12
N VAL A 191 6.74 2.29 2.40
CA VAL A 191 7.59 1.15 2.05
C VAL A 191 9.00 1.29 2.65
N ILE A 192 9.50 0.19 3.19
CA ILE A 192 10.92 0.05 3.55
C ILE A 192 11.60 -0.67 2.39
N SER A 193 12.18 0.10 1.46
CA SER A 193 12.78 -0.42 0.23
C SER A 193 14.10 -1.19 0.44
N HIS A 194 14.45 -2.06 -0.50
CA HIS A 194 15.78 -2.69 -0.61
C HIS A 194 16.24 -3.43 0.63
N GLN A 195 15.35 -4.25 1.21
CA GLN A 195 15.65 -5.06 2.39
C GLN A 195 16.08 -6.47 2.01
N TYR A 196 17.01 -7.04 2.76
CA TYR A 196 17.32 -8.45 2.67
C TYR A 196 16.43 -9.24 3.62
N ARG A 197 15.81 -10.34 3.15
CA ARG A 197 14.88 -11.11 3.98
C ARG A 197 15.66 -12.01 4.94
N GLU A 198 15.48 -11.75 6.24
CA GLU A 198 16.09 -12.50 7.32
C GLU A 198 15.04 -12.89 8.37
N LYS A 199 15.37 -13.85 9.24
CA LYS A 199 14.48 -14.27 10.34
C LYS A 199 14.10 -13.12 11.27
N CYS A 200 15.00 -12.15 11.44
CA CYS A 200 14.80 -11.00 12.32
C CYS A 200 13.83 -9.95 11.76
N ASN A 201 13.69 -9.84 10.44
CA ASN A 201 12.93 -8.76 9.80
C ASN A 201 11.77 -9.24 8.91
N GLN A 202 11.58 -10.55 8.77
CA GLN A 202 10.55 -11.15 7.90
C GLN A 202 9.10 -10.71 8.19
N TYR A 203 8.82 -10.19 9.40
CA TYR A 203 7.51 -9.67 9.82
C TYR A 203 7.39 -8.14 9.73
N ILE A 204 8.33 -7.47 9.07
CA ILE A 204 8.15 -6.09 8.62
C ILE A 204 7.28 -6.13 7.35
N TYR A 205 5.96 -6.03 7.51
CA TYR A 205 4.98 -6.17 6.42
C TYR A 205 5.08 -5.08 5.34
N SER A 206 5.75 -3.97 5.65
CA SER A 206 6.04 -2.88 4.71
C SER A 206 7.41 -2.98 4.04
N ALA A 207 8.22 -3.98 4.38
CA ALA A 207 9.51 -4.17 3.76
C ALA A 207 9.36 -4.74 2.35
N ASN A 208 9.98 -4.07 1.40
CA ASN A 208 10.23 -4.63 0.08
C ASN A 208 11.52 -5.44 0.14
N PHE A 209 11.40 -6.76 0.04
CA PHE A 209 12.53 -7.66 0.07
C PHE A 209 13.07 -7.92 -1.32
N ASP A 210 14.35 -7.60 -1.52
CA ASP A 210 15.08 -7.86 -2.76
C ASP A 210 16.53 -8.28 -2.47
N LEU A 211 17.31 -8.51 -3.53
CA LEU A 211 18.71 -8.94 -3.44
C LEU A 211 19.70 -7.81 -3.70
N THR A 212 19.24 -6.56 -3.75
CA THR A 212 20.07 -5.42 -4.17
C THR A 212 20.98 -4.91 -3.08
N LEU A 213 20.63 -5.14 -1.80
CA LEU A 213 21.36 -4.67 -0.62
C LEU A 213 21.64 -3.15 -0.59
N ILE A 214 20.87 -2.36 -1.34
CA ILE A 214 21.03 -0.89 -1.43
C ILE A 214 20.63 -0.19 -0.12
N GLY A 215 19.66 -0.78 0.59
CA GLY A 215 19.07 -0.26 1.82
C GLY A 215 18.10 0.91 1.62
N SER A 216 17.14 1.02 2.54
CA SER A 216 16.13 2.07 2.54
C SER A 216 16.68 3.38 3.08
N GLN A 217 16.34 4.51 2.44
CA GLN A 217 16.63 5.84 2.97
C GLN A 217 15.96 6.08 4.34
N LEU A 218 14.77 5.51 4.57
CA LEU A 218 14.12 5.60 5.87
C LEU A 218 14.97 4.93 6.96
N ILE A 219 15.48 3.73 6.69
CA ILE A 219 16.29 2.99 7.66
C ILE A 219 17.64 3.68 7.88
N LYS A 220 18.28 4.23 6.83
CA LYS A 220 19.50 5.05 7.00
C LYS A 220 19.28 6.21 7.95
N GLU A 221 18.16 6.92 7.78
CA GLU A 221 17.79 8.03 8.64
C GLU A 221 17.50 7.58 10.08
N MET A 222 16.81 6.46 10.28
CA MET A 222 16.59 5.88 11.60
C MET A 222 17.91 5.44 12.26
N GLN A 223 18.80 4.76 11.52
CA GLN A 223 20.14 4.38 11.98
C GLN A 223 20.96 5.60 12.39
N ARG A 224 20.92 6.69 11.61
CA ARG A 224 21.61 7.96 11.91
C ARG A 224 21.12 8.56 13.23
N ARG A 225 19.80 8.63 13.44
CA ARG A 225 19.19 9.13 14.68
C ARG A 225 19.51 8.25 15.89
N LEU A 226 19.39 6.93 15.74
CA LEU A 226 19.77 5.97 16.79
C LEU A 226 21.25 6.10 17.16
N LYS A 227 22.13 6.30 16.16
CA LYS A 227 23.57 6.52 16.37
C LYS A 227 23.84 7.82 17.13
N ALA A 228 23.13 8.90 16.81
CA ALA A 228 23.21 10.17 17.55
C ALA A 228 22.76 10.08 19.02
N LYS A 229 21.96 9.06 19.38
CA LYS A 229 21.56 8.75 20.76
C LYS A 229 22.37 7.62 21.40
N ASN A 230 23.45 7.15 20.76
CA ASN A 230 24.29 6.04 21.21
C ASN A 230 23.58 4.67 21.32
N PHE A 231 22.45 4.48 20.63
CA PHE A 231 21.77 3.18 20.58
C PHE A 231 22.32 2.25 19.48
N TYR A 232 22.95 2.81 18.44
CA TYR A 232 23.42 2.10 17.25
C TYR A 232 24.89 2.44 16.96
N SER A 233 25.72 1.42 16.77
CA SER A 233 27.15 1.56 16.44
C SER A 233 27.50 1.07 15.03
N GLY A 234 26.56 0.44 14.31
CA GLY A 234 26.79 -0.12 12.98
C GLY A 234 26.86 0.92 11.86
N GLU A 235 26.92 0.40 10.63
CA GLU A 235 26.97 1.17 9.39
C GLU A 235 25.61 1.79 9.03
N LEU A 236 25.61 2.94 8.37
CA LEU A 236 24.39 3.58 7.88
C LEU A 236 23.97 2.98 6.52
N ASP A 237 23.81 1.66 6.49
CA ASP A 237 23.59 0.88 5.28
C ASP A 237 22.14 0.86 4.79
N GLY A 238 21.17 1.26 5.62
CA GLY A 238 19.75 1.24 5.29
C GLY A 238 19.10 -0.13 5.35
N LEU A 239 19.79 -1.13 5.90
CA LEU A 239 19.25 -2.46 6.11
C LEU A 239 18.70 -2.58 7.53
N CYS A 240 17.45 -2.99 7.66
CA CYS A 240 16.81 -3.25 8.95
C CYS A 240 17.18 -4.67 9.41
N GLY A 241 18.47 -4.88 9.64
CA GLY A 241 19.03 -6.13 10.14
C GLY A 241 19.02 -6.20 11.67
N THR A 242 19.53 -7.31 12.21
CA THR A 242 19.52 -7.62 13.65
C THR A 242 20.05 -6.49 14.53
N GLU A 243 21.15 -5.83 14.16
CA GLU A 243 21.73 -4.76 14.98
C GLU A 243 20.91 -3.46 14.95
N THR A 244 20.27 -3.14 13.82
CA THR A 244 19.31 -2.03 13.74
C THR A 244 18.08 -2.31 14.60
N ILE A 245 17.58 -3.55 14.58
CA ILE A 245 16.45 -3.98 15.40
C ILE A 245 16.81 -3.91 16.89
N LYS A 246 17.97 -4.43 17.30
CA LYS A 246 18.45 -4.31 18.69
C LYS A 246 18.56 -2.85 19.14
N ALA A 247 19.07 -1.97 18.28
CA ALA A 247 19.15 -0.54 18.58
C ALA A 247 17.76 0.08 18.80
N LEU A 248 16.79 -0.25 17.95
CA LEU A 248 15.39 0.16 18.14
C LEU A 248 14.84 -0.38 19.48
N GLN A 249 15.07 -1.65 19.79
CA GLN A 249 14.62 -2.25 21.06
C GLN A 249 15.22 -1.56 22.29
N ARG A 250 16.52 -1.23 22.26
CA ARG A 250 17.18 -0.44 23.31
C ARG A 250 16.52 0.95 23.44
N ALA A 251 16.29 1.64 22.33
CA ALA A 251 15.71 2.98 22.33
C ALA A 251 14.27 2.98 22.88
N PHE A 252 13.47 1.98 22.53
CA PHE A 252 12.09 1.82 23.00
C PHE A 252 11.95 1.09 24.34
N LYS A 253 13.06 0.65 24.94
CA LYS A 253 13.10 -0.10 26.20
C LYS A 253 12.24 -1.37 26.18
N THR A 254 12.26 -2.09 25.06
CA THR A 254 11.64 -3.41 24.91
C THR A 254 12.69 -4.52 25.00
N THR A 255 12.26 -5.78 24.99
CA THR A 255 13.17 -6.94 24.98
C THR A 255 14.16 -6.84 23.81
N VAL A 256 15.45 -6.95 24.10
CA VAL A 256 16.53 -6.83 23.11
C VAL A 256 16.90 -8.21 22.56
N ASP A 257 16.04 -8.79 21.72
CA ASP A 257 16.24 -10.09 21.06
C ASP A 257 16.71 -9.97 19.60
N GLY A 258 16.71 -8.74 19.04
CA GLY A 258 17.07 -8.46 17.66
C GLY A 258 16.06 -8.95 16.63
N ILE A 259 14.81 -9.24 17.03
CA ILE A 259 13.76 -9.79 16.16
C ILE A 259 12.52 -8.90 16.20
N ILE A 260 11.93 -8.67 15.02
CA ILE A 260 10.57 -8.16 14.90
C ILE A 260 9.65 -9.34 14.67
N SER A 261 8.89 -9.72 15.70
CA SER A 261 7.86 -10.77 15.62
C SER A 261 6.62 -10.30 14.84
N SER A 262 5.75 -11.24 14.46
CA SER A 262 4.47 -10.95 13.79
C SER A 262 3.56 -9.99 14.58
N LYS A 263 3.65 -10.04 15.91
CA LYS A 263 3.09 -9.04 16.84
C LYS A 263 4.19 -8.65 17.83
N SER A 264 4.78 -7.48 17.63
CA SER A 264 5.99 -7.05 18.32
C SER A 264 5.72 -5.94 19.32
N GLU A 265 6.18 -6.10 20.57
CA GLU A 265 6.14 -5.05 21.58
C GLU A 265 6.96 -3.82 21.16
N LEU A 266 8.05 -4.02 20.41
CA LEU A 266 8.79 -2.92 19.80
C LEU A 266 7.88 -2.09 18.89
N VAL A 267 7.09 -2.74 18.05
CA VAL A 267 6.21 -2.04 17.11
C VAL A 267 5.04 -1.38 17.84
N ALA A 268 4.50 -2.01 18.88
CA ALA A 268 3.49 -1.40 19.74
C ALA A 268 4.00 -0.09 20.36
N ALA A 269 5.21 -0.12 20.94
CA ALA A 269 5.86 1.06 21.51
C ALA A 269 6.13 2.13 20.44
N MET A 270 6.54 1.72 19.24
CA MET A 270 6.75 2.60 18.10
C MET A 270 5.46 3.30 17.65
N GLN A 271 4.36 2.57 17.55
CA GLN A 271 3.04 3.12 17.21
C GLN A 271 2.59 4.16 18.23
N ILE A 272 2.71 3.84 19.53
CA ILE A 272 2.37 4.77 20.62
C ILE A 272 3.25 6.03 20.56
N ALA A 273 4.56 5.88 20.35
CA ALA A 273 5.47 7.02 20.27
C ALA A 273 5.18 7.91 19.05
N LEU A 274 4.87 7.32 17.89
CA LEU A 274 4.51 8.05 16.68
C LEU A 274 3.17 8.79 16.82
N ASN A 275 2.18 8.18 17.49
CA ASN A 275 0.90 8.85 17.81
C ASN A 275 1.09 10.08 18.69
N ASN A 276 2.12 10.07 19.54
CA ASN A 276 2.52 11.19 20.39
C ASN A 276 3.61 12.09 19.76
N ASN A 277 4.00 11.82 18.51
CA ASN A 277 5.07 12.53 17.81
C ASN A 277 6.40 12.60 18.58
N LYS A 278 6.75 11.51 19.28
CA LYS A 278 7.87 11.51 20.23
C LYS A 278 8.65 10.20 20.15
N LEU A 279 9.34 9.98 19.04
CA LEU A 279 10.30 8.87 18.95
C LEU A 279 11.46 9.10 19.95
N PRO A 280 12.01 8.02 20.53
CA PRO A 280 13.12 8.13 21.48
C PRO A 280 14.49 8.41 20.84
N PHE A 281 14.55 8.61 19.51
CA PHE A 281 15.77 8.86 18.75
C PHE A 281 15.64 9.95 17.68
#